data_AF-A0A0D7E5C0-F1
#
_entry.id   AF-A0A0D7E5C0-F1
#
_cell.length_a   1.000
_cell.length_b   1.000
_cell.length_c   1.000
_cell.angle_alpha   90.00
_cell.angle_beta   90.00
_cell.angle_gamma   90.00
#
_symmetry.space_group_name_H-M   'P 1'
#
loop_
_entity.id
_entity.type
_entity.pdbx_description
1 polymer ?
#
loop_
_entity_poly.entity_id
_entity_poly.type
_entity_poly.pdbx_seq_one_letter_code
_entity_poly.pdbx_strand_id
1 'polypeptide(L)'
;MDGKMLARLGAVVFVAVAITATAIEMSRKEEASEAWPSGRTTQAQADPLRDELIRCQALGEAGPRDPACLRAWAENRNRFLAPGARPAERLPDMPPAPRDSAAPQWDRTDQPALEPAAPIAPPQLDEAR
;
A
#
# COMPACT_ATOMS: atom_id res chain seq x y z
N MET A 1 -19.31 32.99 -28.03
CA MET A 1 -18.17 32.50 -27.23
C MET A 1 -16.99 33.40 -27.53
N ASP A 2 -16.41 34.05 -26.51
CA ASP A 2 -15.27 34.95 -26.69
C ASP A 2 -14.03 34.14 -27.11
N GLY A 3 -13.76 34.10 -28.42
CA GLY A 3 -12.60 33.40 -28.98
C GLY A 3 -11.28 33.88 -28.38
N LYS A 4 -11.22 35.12 -27.89
CA LYS A 4 -10.08 35.68 -27.15
C LYS A 4 -9.93 35.07 -25.75
N MET A 5 -11.01 34.70 -25.09
CA MET A 5 -10.98 33.99 -23.81
C MET A 5 -10.57 32.53 -24.01
N LEU A 6 -11.06 31.89 -25.08
CA LEU A 6 -10.65 30.54 -25.47
C LEU A 6 -9.16 30.46 -25.86
N ALA A 7 -8.66 31.45 -26.60
CA ALA A 7 -7.24 31.53 -26.95
C ALA A 7 -6.34 31.70 -25.71
N ARG A 8 -6.76 32.54 -24.76
CA ARG A 8 -6.04 32.70 -23.48
C ARG A 8 -6.04 31.42 -22.66
N LEU A 9 -7.17 30.73 -22.59
CA LEU A 9 -7.27 29.46 -21.88
C LEU A 9 -6.34 28.41 -22.51
N GLY A 10 -6.34 28.29 -23.85
CA GLY A 10 -5.44 27.39 -24.56
C GLY A 10 -3.97 27.70 -24.31
N ALA A 11 -3.59 28.98 -24.33
CA ALA A 11 -2.21 29.39 -24.04
C ALA A 11 -1.79 29.05 -22.61
N VAL A 12 -2.65 29.29 -21.61
CA VAL A 12 -2.36 28.96 -20.21
C VAL A 12 -2.20 27.46 -20.02
N VAL A 13 -3.08 26.65 -20.60
CA VAL A 13 -3.00 25.18 -20.53
C VAL A 13 -1.71 24.69 -21.18
N PHE A 14 -1.34 25.22 -22.35
CA PHE A 14 -0.10 24.84 -23.03
C PHE A 14 1.15 25.18 -22.20
N VAL A 15 1.20 26.38 -21.61
CA VAL A 15 2.30 26.79 -20.73
C VAL A 15 2.39 25.90 -19.49
N ALA A 16 1.25 25.57 -18.86
CA ALA A 16 1.22 24.67 -17.72
C ALA A 16 1.77 23.28 -18.08
N VAL A 17 1.32 22.72 -19.22
CA VAL A 17 1.81 21.41 -19.72
C VAL A 17 3.31 21.46 -20.01
N ALA A 18 3.80 22.54 -20.64
CA ALA A 18 5.23 22.71 -20.92
C ALA A 18 6.06 22.75 -19.63
N ILE A 19 5.63 23.52 -18.62
CA ILE A 19 6.31 23.59 -17.31
C ILE A 19 6.33 22.21 -16.66
N THR A 20 5.19 21.50 -16.60
CA THR A 20 5.13 20.16 -16.03
C THR A 20 6.04 19.18 -16.77
N ALA A 21 6.07 19.21 -18.11
CA ALA A 21 6.97 18.38 -18.90
C ALA A 21 8.45 18.66 -18.59
N THR A 22 8.85 19.93 -18.49
CA THR A 22 10.23 20.31 -18.15
C THR A 22 10.60 19.92 -16.71
N ALA A 23 9.66 20.03 -15.76
CA ALA A 23 9.88 19.62 -14.39
C ALA A 23 10.09 18.10 -14.29
N ILE A 24 9.31 17.31 -15.05
CA ILE A 24 9.49 15.85 -15.12
C ILE A 24 10.81 15.50 -15.79
N GLU A 25 11.22 16.21 -16.85
CA GLU A 25 12.49 15.92 -17.53
C GLU A 25 13.70 16.28 -16.65
N MET A 26 13.65 17.39 -15.91
CA MET A 26 14.68 17.75 -14.92
C MET A 26 14.71 16.77 -13.75
N SER A 27 13.55 16.50 -13.13
CA SER A 27 13.46 15.51 -12.07
C SER A 27 13.97 14.16 -12.56
N ARG A 28 13.57 13.66 -13.73
CA ARG A 28 14.06 12.37 -14.26
C ARG A 28 15.56 12.34 -14.53
N LYS A 29 16.19 13.48 -14.84
CA LYS A 29 17.65 13.60 -15.02
C LYS A 29 18.38 13.63 -13.67
N GLU A 30 17.78 14.24 -12.65
CA GLU A 30 18.21 14.18 -11.26
C GLU A 30 18.02 12.75 -10.71
N GLU A 31 16.89 12.08 -10.94
CA GLU A 31 16.58 10.71 -10.50
C GLU A 31 17.45 9.65 -11.22
N ALA A 32 17.92 9.94 -12.44
CA ALA A 32 18.91 9.12 -13.14
C ALA A 32 20.34 9.33 -12.61
N SER A 33 20.65 10.50 -12.02
CA SER A 33 21.94 10.80 -11.40
C SER A 33 21.98 10.42 -9.92
N GLU A 34 20.85 10.51 -9.24
CA GLU A 34 20.52 9.96 -7.92
C GLU A 34 19.72 8.66 -8.12
N ALA A 35 20.30 7.72 -8.85
CA ALA A 35 19.90 6.32 -8.73
C ALA A 35 20.16 5.88 -7.27
N TRP A 36 19.22 6.23 -6.39
CA TRP A 36 18.80 5.50 -5.23
C TRP A 36 19.95 4.88 -4.39
N PRO A 37 20.54 5.61 -3.43
CA PRO A 37 21.39 4.99 -2.42
C PRO A 37 20.49 4.42 -1.32
N SER A 38 19.57 3.52 -1.66
CA SER A 38 18.84 2.75 -0.65
C SER A 38 18.91 1.27 -1.01
N GLY A 39 20.10 0.69 -0.81
CA GLY A 39 20.28 -0.71 -0.40
C GLY A 39 19.55 -1.80 -1.21
N ARG A 40 19.12 -1.53 -2.45
CA ARG A 40 18.47 -2.50 -3.32
C ARG A 40 19.58 -3.24 -4.05
N THR A 41 20.32 -4.01 -3.27
CA THR A 41 21.34 -4.92 -3.75
C THR A 41 20.83 -5.66 -4.98
N THR A 42 21.75 -5.86 -5.91
CA THR A 42 21.75 -6.68 -7.13
C THR A 42 21.00 -8.04 -7.10
N GLN A 43 20.34 -8.44 -6.02
CA GLN A 43 19.57 -9.67 -5.84
C GLN A 43 18.16 -9.63 -6.47
N ALA A 44 17.59 -8.46 -6.74
CA ALA A 44 16.28 -8.31 -7.39
C ALA A 44 16.27 -8.63 -8.91
N GLN A 45 17.37 -9.11 -9.48
CA GLN A 45 17.50 -9.27 -10.94
C GLN A 45 16.80 -10.54 -11.50
N ALA A 46 16.20 -11.41 -10.67
CA ALA A 46 15.46 -12.58 -11.16
C ALA A 46 14.50 -13.16 -10.11
N ASP A 47 13.66 -12.35 -9.46
CA ASP A 47 12.60 -12.93 -8.62
C ASP A 47 11.37 -13.22 -9.50
N PRO A 48 11.10 -14.49 -9.88
CA PRO A 48 9.92 -14.84 -10.68
C PRO A 48 8.62 -14.44 -9.97
N LEU A 49 8.65 -14.29 -8.64
CA LEU A 49 7.51 -13.78 -7.88
C LEU A 49 7.19 -12.32 -8.24
N ARG A 50 8.20 -11.51 -8.53
CA ARG A 50 8.00 -10.11 -8.90
C ARG A 50 7.33 -10.00 -10.27
N ASP A 51 7.76 -10.82 -11.22
CA ASP A 51 7.17 -10.87 -12.57
C ASP A 51 5.72 -11.35 -12.54
N GLU A 52 5.42 -12.35 -11.70
CA GLU A 52 4.06 -12.82 -11.45
C GLU A 52 3.18 -11.71 -10.85
N LEU A 53 3.67 -10.98 -9.85
CA LEU A 53 2.93 -9.86 -9.26
C LEU A 53 2.65 -8.74 -10.25
N ILE A 54 3.61 -8.42 -11.14
CA ILE A 54 3.43 -7.41 -12.20
C ILE A 54 2.34 -7.87 -13.18
N ARG A 55 2.37 -9.14 -13.59
CA ARG A 55 1.33 -9.71 -14.46
C ARG A 55 -0.04 -9.63 -13.79
N CYS A 56 -0.12 -9.99 -12.51
CA CYS A 56 -1.35 -9.95 -11.74
C CYS A 56 -1.89 -8.53 -11.56
N GLN A 57 -1.01 -7.53 -11.44
CA GLN A 57 -1.41 -6.13 -11.41
C GLN A 57 -2.01 -5.68 -12.76
N ALA A 58 -1.45 -6.15 -13.88
CA ALA A 58 -1.96 -5.84 -15.22
C ALA A 58 -3.37 -6.42 -15.49
N LEU A 59 -3.77 -7.47 -14.76
CA LEU A 59 -5.12 -8.05 -14.85
C LEU A 59 -6.20 -7.20 -14.17
N GLY A 60 -5.84 -6.26 -13.29
CA GLY A 60 -6.78 -5.40 -12.58
C GLY A 60 -7.87 -6.19 -11.84
N GLU A 61 -9.13 -5.90 -12.13
CA GLU A 61 -10.30 -6.57 -11.54
C GLU A 61 -10.36 -8.08 -11.78
N ALA A 62 -9.68 -8.60 -12.81
CA ALA A 62 -9.60 -10.04 -13.03
C ALA A 62 -8.59 -10.73 -12.08
N GLY A 63 -7.62 -9.97 -11.55
CA GLY A 63 -6.55 -10.49 -10.69
C GLY A 63 -7.05 -11.25 -9.45
N PRO A 64 -8.02 -10.73 -8.67
CA PRO A 64 -8.58 -11.44 -7.52
C PRO A 64 -9.34 -12.73 -7.85
N ARG A 65 -9.70 -12.96 -9.13
CA ARG A 65 -10.39 -14.18 -9.59
C ARG A 65 -9.41 -15.24 -10.09
N ASP A 66 -8.13 -14.89 -10.30
CA ASP A 66 -7.10 -15.81 -10.76
C ASP A 66 -6.40 -16.50 -9.56
N PRO A 67 -6.46 -17.84 -9.45
CA PRO A 67 -5.83 -18.57 -8.36
C PRO A 67 -4.29 -18.48 -8.37
N ALA A 68 -3.64 -18.26 -9.51
CA ALA A 68 -2.21 -18.01 -9.56
C ALA A 68 -1.86 -16.67 -8.91
N CYS A 69 -2.65 -15.63 -9.18
CA CYS A 69 -2.47 -14.32 -8.58
C CYS A 69 -2.72 -14.29 -7.08
N LEU A 70 -3.74 -14.99 -6.60
CA LEU A 70 -3.99 -15.12 -5.16
C LEU A 70 -2.80 -15.77 -4.43
N ARG A 71 -2.19 -16.81 -5.03
CA ARG A 71 -0.99 -17.45 -4.46
C ARG A 71 0.22 -16.53 -4.47
N ALA A 72 0.45 -15.82 -5.56
CA ALA A 72 1.57 -14.88 -5.68
C ALA A 72 1.50 -13.76 -4.62
N TRP A 73 0.31 -13.20 -4.40
CA TRP A 73 0.09 -12.18 -3.37
C TRP A 73 0.25 -12.72 -1.95
N ALA A 74 -0.23 -13.93 -1.68
CA ALA A 74 -0.07 -14.57 -0.38
C ALA A 74 1.42 -14.82 -0.05
N GLU A 75 2.18 -15.33 -1.02
CA GLU A 75 3.62 -15.57 -0.90
C GLU A 75 4.39 -14.26 -0.68
N ASN A 76 4.08 -13.23 -1.46
CA ASN A 76 4.68 -11.90 -1.29
C ASN A 76 4.45 -11.35 0.12
N ARG A 77 3.21 -11.42 0.61
CA ARG A 77 2.86 -11.01 1.96
C ARG A 77 3.62 -11.83 3.01
N ASN A 78 3.73 -13.13 2.82
CA ASN A 78 4.47 -14.00 3.74
C ASN A 78 5.95 -13.60 3.81
N ARG A 79 6.61 -13.32 2.67
CA ARG A 79 8.00 -12.86 2.66
C ARG A 79 8.19 -11.54 3.40
N PHE A 80 7.27 -10.59 3.25
CA PHE A 80 7.35 -9.30 3.94
C PHE A 80 7.01 -9.37 5.43
N LEU A 81 6.11 -10.26 5.82
CA LEU A 81 5.63 -10.39 7.20
C LEU A 81 6.32 -11.53 7.96
N ALA A 82 7.25 -12.27 7.35
CA ALA A 82 7.92 -13.37 8.02
C ALA A 82 8.66 -12.85 9.27
N PRO A 83 8.59 -13.57 10.41
CA PRO A 83 9.44 -13.29 11.56
C PRO A 83 10.92 -13.29 11.14
N GLY A 84 11.60 -12.15 11.28
CA GLY A 84 12.99 -11.98 10.82
C GLY A 84 13.16 -11.39 9.41
N ALA A 85 12.08 -11.05 8.70
CA ALA A 85 12.15 -10.32 7.42
C ALA A 85 12.57 -8.85 7.57
N ARG A 86 12.38 -8.27 8.76
CA ARG A 86 13.00 -7.00 9.11
C ARG A 86 14.47 -7.28 9.39
N PRO A 87 15.42 -6.55 8.79
CA PRO A 87 16.76 -6.48 9.33
C PRO A 87 16.60 -6.24 10.83
N ALA A 88 17.18 -7.10 11.65
CA ALA A 88 17.39 -6.78 13.04
C ALA A 88 18.42 -5.63 13.05
N GLU A 89 17.99 -4.44 12.63
CA GLU A 89 18.65 -3.21 12.95
C GLU A 89 18.66 -3.23 14.47
N ARG A 90 19.81 -3.64 15.02
CA ARG A 90 20.08 -3.61 16.43
C ARG A 90 19.99 -2.15 16.79
N LEU A 91 18.79 -1.70 17.17
CA LEU A 91 18.60 -0.41 17.83
C LEU A 91 19.68 -0.36 18.90
N PRO A 92 20.53 0.69 18.93
CA PRO A 92 21.58 0.78 19.93
C PRO A 92 20.95 0.52 21.30
N ASP A 93 21.61 -0.31 22.12
CA ASP A 93 21.11 -0.73 23.43
C ASP A 93 20.57 0.49 24.19
N MET A 94 19.25 0.61 24.22
CA MET A 94 18.61 1.65 24.99
C MET A 94 18.70 1.20 26.45
N PRO A 95 19.28 2.00 27.36
CA PRO A 95 19.29 1.63 28.77
C PRO A 95 17.85 1.37 29.22
N PRO A 96 17.62 0.35 30.08
CA PRO A 96 16.28 0.02 30.52
C PRO A 96 15.62 1.26 31.10
N ALA A 97 14.44 1.62 30.57
CA ALA A 97 13.65 2.71 31.11
C ALA A 97 13.43 2.45 32.63
N PRO A 98 13.58 3.49 33.48
CA PRO A 98 13.22 3.37 34.89
C PRO A 98 11.79 2.85 34.97
N ARG A 99 11.61 1.69 35.61
CA ARG A 99 10.29 1.17 35.92
C ARG A 99 9.73 1.95 37.10
N ASP A 100 9.43 3.22 36.86
CA ASP A 100 8.59 3.98 37.76
C ASP A 100 7.14 3.64 37.43
N SER A 101 6.49 3.06 38.42
CA SER A 101 5.13 2.57 38.47
C SER A 101 4.10 3.59 37.98
N ALA A 102 3.81 3.64 36.67
CA ALA A 102 2.60 4.28 36.11
C ALA A 102 2.43 3.97 34.61
N ALA A 103 2.24 2.70 34.23
CA ALA A 103 1.41 2.46 33.06
C ALA A 103 -0.04 2.74 33.47
N PRO A 104 -0.80 3.62 32.79
CA PRO A 104 -2.24 3.66 33.02
C PRO A 104 -2.77 2.27 32.70
N GLN A 105 -3.24 1.59 33.74
CA GLN A 105 -4.06 0.39 33.64
C GLN A 105 -5.26 0.75 32.78
N TRP A 106 -5.19 0.52 31.47
CA TRP A 106 -6.36 0.57 30.62
C TRP A 106 -7.36 -0.41 31.21
N ASP A 107 -8.41 0.19 31.78
CA ASP A 107 -9.40 -0.45 32.60
C ASP A 107 -9.92 -1.70 31.89
N ARG A 108 -9.69 -2.83 32.56
CA ARG A 108 -10.39 -4.09 32.36
C ARG A 108 -11.92 -3.97 32.55
N THR A 109 -12.38 -2.77 32.89
CA THR A 109 -13.76 -2.39 33.18
C THR A 109 -14.57 -2.03 31.92
N ASP A 110 -13.93 -1.89 30.74
CA ASP A 110 -14.61 -1.52 29.48
C ASP A 110 -14.76 -2.69 28.49
N GLN A 111 -14.76 -3.94 28.99
CA GLN A 111 -15.21 -5.07 28.18
C GLN A 111 -16.74 -5.13 28.31
N PRO A 112 -17.54 -4.68 27.32
CA PRO A 112 -18.96 -4.99 27.34
C PRO A 112 -19.07 -6.50 27.38
N ALA A 113 -19.80 -7.00 28.38
CA ALA A 113 -20.06 -8.41 28.54
C ALA A 113 -20.42 -9.00 27.16
N LEU A 114 -19.75 -10.08 26.77
CA LEU A 114 -20.25 -10.93 25.69
C LEU A 114 -21.66 -11.38 26.12
N GLU A 115 -22.69 -10.64 25.71
CA GLU A 115 -24.02 -11.20 25.61
C GLU A 115 -23.92 -12.35 24.60
N PRO A 116 -24.44 -13.55 24.93
CA PRO A 116 -24.53 -14.63 23.96
C PRO A 116 -25.38 -14.14 22.79
N ALA A 117 -24.79 -14.12 21.61
CA ALA A 117 -25.49 -13.80 20.37
C ALA A 117 -26.78 -14.62 20.28
N ALA A 118 -27.92 -13.94 20.20
CA ALA A 118 -29.20 -14.58 19.92
C ALA A 118 -29.10 -15.34 18.59
N PRO A 119 -29.71 -16.54 18.46
CA PRO A 119 -29.65 -17.31 17.24
C PRO A 119 -30.28 -16.53 16.08
N ILE A 120 -29.49 -16.28 15.04
CA ILE A 120 -29.94 -15.69 13.78
C ILE A 120 -30.86 -16.72 13.11
N ALA A 121 -32.17 -16.46 13.10
CA ALA A 121 -33.12 -17.25 12.33
C ALA A 121 -32.82 -17.06 10.82
N PRO A 122 -32.90 -18.13 10.00
CA PRO A 122 -32.71 -18.03 8.56
C PRO A 122 -33.82 -17.18 7.92
N PRO A 123 -33.53 -16.45 6.82
CA PRO A 123 -34.54 -15.64 6.14
C PRO A 123 -35.62 -16.55 5.55
N GLN A 124 -36.86 -16.34 5.98
CA GLN A 124 -38.03 -16.99 5.37
C GLN A 124 -38.18 -16.45 3.94
N LEU A 125 -37.97 -17.34 2.97
CA LEU A 125 -38.42 -17.21 1.59
C LEU A 125 -39.94 -17.10 1.62
N ASP A 126 -40.48 -15.88 1.48
CA ASP A 126 -41.91 -15.73 1.15
C ASP A 126 -42.07 -15.93 -0.36
N GLU A 127 -42.49 -17.15 -0.66
CA GLU A 127 -42.95 -17.65 -1.94
C GLU A 127 -44.41 -17.19 -2.16
N ALA A 128 -44.69 -16.63 -3.35
CA ALA A 128 -46.00 -16.52 -4.01
C ALA A 128 -47.11 -15.61 -3.43
N ARG A 129 -47.44 -14.54 -4.17
CA ARG A 129 -48.66 -14.44 -4.99
C ARG A 129 -48.69 -13.17 -5.84
#